data_AF-A0A5P8JP40-F1
#
_entry.id   AF-A0A5P8JP40-F1
#
_cell.length_a   1.000
_cell.length_b   1.000
_cell.length_c   1.000
_cell.angle_alpha   90.00
_cell.angle_beta   90.00
_cell.angle_gamma   90.00
#
_symmetry.space_group_name_H-M   'P 1'
#
loop_
_entity.id
_entity.type
_entity.pdbx_description
1 polymer ?
#
loop_
_entity_poly.entity_id
_entity_poly.type
_entity_poly.pdbx_seq_one_letter_code
_entity_poly.pdbx_strand_id
1 'polypeptide(L)'
;MAKKASDAIVSQTGNHFYGAGGLVAIPAFFSNYVNFTGRSTRREFWWWTLWQTLLTIIFWAIVIGFVGFGTVGKDPTILFTALLGPILIALLFGLAILLPGLAIAVRRFRDAGVHWGVFVVLQVAAALVPVVLNGHTTLSSLITLAIGLVTLVIEILPTKNPPVDDTDSWAEQ
;
A
#
# COMPACT_ATOMS: atom_id res chain seq x y z
N MET A 1 2.47 24.34 0.15
CA MET A 1 1.76 23.87 1.36
C MET A 1 0.61 22.99 0.90
N ALA A 2 0.49 21.76 1.40
CA ALA A 2 -0.72 20.97 1.13
C ALA A 2 -1.91 21.64 1.81
N LYS A 3 -2.94 21.95 1.02
CA LYS A 3 -4.20 22.48 1.52
C LYS A 3 -4.84 21.38 2.38
N LYS A 4 -5.01 21.63 3.68
CA LYS A 4 -5.88 20.79 4.53
C LYS A 4 -7.28 20.81 3.90
N ALA A 5 -7.99 19.69 3.97
CA ALA A 5 -9.35 19.60 3.44
C ALA A 5 -10.26 20.63 4.12
N SER A 6 -11.27 21.14 3.40
CA SER A 6 -12.29 22.03 3.97
C SER A 6 -13.08 21.31 5.06
N ASP A 7 -13.58 22.04 6.05
CA ASP A 7 -14.29 21.45 7.20
C ASP A 7 -15.52 20.63 6.77
N ALA A 8 -16.20 21.05 5.69
CA ALA A 8 -17.28 20.30 5.05
C ALA A 8 -16.81 18.92 4.59
N ILE A 9 -15.71 18.83 3.83
CA ILE A 9 -15.13 17.57 3.36
C ILE A 9 -14.64 16.71 4.54
N VAL A 10 -14.03 17.31 5.56
CA VAL A 10 -13.55 16.59 6.74
C VAL A 10 -14.71 15.92 7.47
N SER A 11 -15.84 16.60 7.64
CA SER A 11 -17.03 16.02 8.27
C SER A 11 -17.62 14.84 7.48
N GLN A 12 -17.61 14.91 6.15
CA GLN A 12 -18.13 13.86 5.27
C GLN A 12 -17.19 12.66 5.13
N THR A 13 -15.87 12.89 5.23
CA THR A 13 -14.84 11.87 4.93
C THR A 13 -14.13 11.34 6.17
N GLY A 14 -14.19 12.06 7.29
CA GLY A 14 -13.41 11.77 8.50
C GLY A 14 -11.89 11.87 8.29
N ASN A 15 -11.41 12.52 7.22
CA ASN A 15 -10.00 12.59 6.86
C ASN A 15 -9.54 14.04 6.66
N HIS A 16 -8.65 14.51 7.53
CA HIS A 16 -8.09 15.87 7.48
C HIS A 16 -7.15 16.13 6.29
N PHE A 17 -6.63 15.06 5.69
CA PHE A 17 -5.69 15.10 4.57
C PHE A 17 -6.33 14.67 3.25
N TYR A 18 -7.65 14.82 3.13
CA TYR A 18 -8.37 14.47 1.91
C TYR A 18 -7.79 15.22 0.69
N GLY A 19 -7.34 14.46 -0.30
CA GLY A 19 -6.69 14.96 -1.52
C GLY A 19 -5.17 15.11 -1.43
N ALA A 20 -4.53 14.67 -0.34
CA ALA A 20 -3.08 14.78 -0.18
C ALA A 20 -2.31 14.03 -1.27
N GLY A 21 -1.23 14.65 -1.73
CA GLY A 21 -0.32 14.08 -2.72
C GLY A 21 1.13 14.45 -2.47
N GLY A 22 2.02 13.86 -3.26
CA GLY A 22 3.47 14.04 -3.13
C GLY A 22 3.98 13.57 -1.77
N LEU A 23 4.79 14.40 -1.12
CA LEU A 23 5.38 14.09 0.19
C LEU A 23 4.36 14.14 1.35
N VAL A 24 3.22 14.83 1.17
CA VAL A 24 2.21 14.95 2.23
C VAL A 24 1.39 13.66 2.40
N ALA A 25 1.46 12.74 1.42
CA ALA A 25 0.86 11.42 1.55
C ALA A 25 1.47 10.59 2.69
N ILE A 26 2.75 10.78 3.02
CA ILE A 26 3.44 10.03 4.08
C ILE A 26 2.85 10.33 5.46
N PRO A 27 2.81 11.58 5.94
CA PRO A 27 2.18 11.88 7.22
C PRO A 27 0.68 11.60 7.21
N ALA A 28 -0.02 11.80 6.08
CA ALA A 28 -1.44 11.48 5.95
C ALA A 28 -1.75 9.98 6.14
N PHE A 29 -0.84 9.11 5.70
CA PHE A 29 -0.92 7.67 5.85
C PHE A 29 -0.80 7.25 7.33
N PHE A 30 0.21 7.77 8.02
CA PHE A 30 0.41 7.51 9.45
C PHE A 30 -0.56 8.26 10.37
N SER A 31 -1.22 9.33 9.93
CA SER A 31 -2.22 10.02 10.76
C SER A 31 -3.58 9.33 10.73
N ASN A 32 -3.95 8.76 9.58
CA ASN A 32 -5.25 8.14 9.40
C ASN A 32 -5.25 6.65 9.73
N TYR A 33 -4.14 6.01 10.12
CA TYR A 33 -4.07 4.54 10.21
C TYR A 33 -5.11 3.89 11.14
N VAL A 34 -5.55 4.57 12.21
CA VAL A 34 -6.57 4.05 13.15
C VAL A 34 -8.00 4.25 12.63
N ASN A 35 -8.21 5.12 11.64
CA ASN A 35 -9.54 5.48 11.17
C ASN A 35 -10.06 4.54 10.08
N PHE A 36 -10.59 3.37 10.44
CA PHE A 36 -11.10 2.42 9.45
C PHE A 36 -12.44 2.85 8.80
N THR A 37 -13.11 3.89 9.30
CA THR A 37 -14.41 4.37 8.80
C THR A 37 -14.29 5.51 7.80
N GLY A 38 -13.17 6.23 7.81
CA GLY A 38 -12.93 7.37 6.92
C GLY A 38 -12.79 7.01 5.44
N ARG A 39 -12.69 8.04 4.60
CA ARG A 39 -12.49 7.95 3.15
C ARG A 39 -11.12 8.49 2.75
N SER A 40 -10.51 7.86 1.75
CA SER A 40 -9.21 8.30 1.21
C SER A 40 -9.35 8.60 -0.27
N THR A 41 -8.73 9.66 -0.74
CA THR A 41 -8.76 9.94 -2.19
C THR A 41 -7.94 8.93 -2.97
N ARG A 42 -8.27 8.77 -4.27
CA ARG A 42 -7.43 7.97 -5.18
C ARG A 42 -6.00 8.49 -5.23
N ARG A 43 -5.83 9.83 -5.17
CA ARG A 43 -4.51 10.46 -5.18
C ARG A 43 -3.70 10.05 -3.97
N GLU A 44 -4.26 10.09 -2.76
CA GLU A 44 -3.59 9.62 -1.54
C GLU A 44 -3.12 8.17 -1.66
N PHE A 45 -4.02 7.28 -2.13
CA PHE A 45 -3.71 5.88 -2.33
C PHE A 45 -2.54 5.69 -3.29
N TRP A 46 -2.61 6.26 -4.50
CA TRP A 46 -1.56 6.09 -5.50
C TRP A 46 -0.23 6.74 -5.11
N TRP A 47 -0.25 7.88 -4.41
CA TRP A 47 0.97 8.49 -3.92
C TRP A 47 1.63 7.63 -2.83
N TRP A 48 0.86 7.05 -1.92
CA TRP A 48 1.40 6.09 -0.96
C TRP A 48 1.97 4.85 -1.66
N THR A 49 1.22 4.25 -2.59
CA THR A 49 1.67 3.09 -3.37
C THR A 49 2.97 3.39 -4.13
N LEU A 50 3.11 4.59 -4.69
CA LEU A 50 4.34 5.04 -5.34
C LEU A 50 5.50 5.13 -4.36
N TRP A 51 5.31 5.77 -3.20
CA TRP A 51 6.36 5.85 -2.17
C TRP A 51 6.77 4.47 -1.68
N GLN A 52 5.81 3.60 -1.39
CA GLN A 52 6.07 2.23 -0.98
C GLN A 52 6.86 1.46 -2.05
N THR A 53 6.50 1.63 -3.33
CA THR A 53 7.21 1.01 -4.45
C THR A 53 8.65 1.51 -4.55
N LEU A 54 8.86 2.82 -4.49
CA LEU A 54 10.20 3.42 -4.53
C LEU A 54 11.06 2.97 -3.35
N LEU A 55 10.53 3.00 -2.13
CA LEU A 55 11.24 2.53 -0.93
C LEU A 55 11.62 1.06 -1.06
N THR A 56 10.73 0.23 -1.61
CA THR A 56 11.00 -1.19 -1.85
C THR A 56 12.11 -1.40 -2.88
N ILE A 57 12.09 -0.66 -3.99
CA ILE A 57 13.13 -0.73 -5.03
C ILE A 57 14.48 -0.28 -4.47
N ILE A 58 14.53 0.86 -3.77
CA ILE A 58 15.77 1.38 -3.17
C ILE A 58 16.33 0.39 -2.15
N PHE A 59 15.46 -0.16 -1.29
CA PHE A 59 15.86 -1.17 -0.31
C PHE A 59 16.49 -2.39 -0.99
N TRP A 60 15.82 -3.00 -1.97
CA TRP A 60 16.36 -4.17 -2.66
C TRP A 60 17.62 -3.87 -3.47
N ALA A 61 17.73 -2.68 -4.08
CA ALA A 61 18.94 -2.26 -4.77
C ALA A 61 20.14 -2.18 -3.81
N ILE A 62 19.94 -1.64 -2.61
CA ILE A 62 20.98 -1.59 -1.56
C ILE A 62 21.34 -3.00 -1.10
N VAL A 63 20.35 -3.87 -0.85
CA VAL A 63 20.59 -5.25 -0.42
C VAL A 63 21.36 -6.04 -1.47
N ILE A 64 20.95 -5.95 -2.75
CA ILE A 64 21.64 -6.61 -3.85
C ILE A 64 23.05 -6.07 -4.01
N GLY A 65 23.28 -4.76 -3.89
CA GLY A 65 24.63 -4.20 -3.93
C GLY A 65 25.49 -4.69 -2.76
N PHE A 66 24.99 -4.59 -1.54
CA PHE A 66 25.73 -4.96 -0.34
C PHE A 66 26.07 -6.46 -0.29
N VAL A 67 25.08 -7.32 -0.55
CA VAL A 67 25.24 -8.78 -0.52
C VAL A 67 25.93 -9.25 -1.80
N GLY A 68 25.44 -8.83 -2.96
CA GLY A 68 25.91 -9.26 -4.27
C GLY A 68 27.35 -8.88 -4.59
N PHE A 69 27.90 -7.79 -4.06
CA PHE A 69 29.35 -7.51 -4.18
C PHE A 69 30.17 -8.10 -3.03
N GLY A 70 29.58 -8.23 -1.83
CA GLY A 70 30.28 -8.65 -0.63
C GLY A 70 30.42 -10.16 -0.45
N THR A 71 29.60 -10.98 -1.12
CA THR A 71 29.50 -12.42 -0.83
C THR A 71 29.73 -13.35 -2.03
N VAL A 72 30.13 -12.83 -3.20
CA VAL A 72 30.42 -13.66 -4.39
C VAL A 72 31.51 -14.68 -4.08
N GLY A 73 31.24 -15.97 -4.33
CA GLY A 73 32.19 -17.05 -4.12
C GLY A 73 32.49 -17.39 -2.65
N LYS A 74 31.73 -16.83 -1.70
CA LYS A 74 31.86 -17.13 -0.27
C LYS A 74 30.92 -18.25 0.17
N ASP A 75 31.24 -18.88 1.29
CA ASP A 75 30.45 -19.96 1.87
C ASP A 75 28.98 -19.56 2.11
N PRO A 76 28.02 -20.51 2.00
CA PRO A 76 26.60 -20.26 2.26
C PRO A 76 26.30 -19.63 3.63
N THR A 77 27.13 -19.93 4.63
CA THR A 77 27.01 -19.36 5.98
C THR A 77 27.25 -17.85 6.00
N ILE A 78 28.17 -17.35 5.19
CA ILE A 78 28.46 -15.92 5.08
C ILE A 78 27.28 -15.20 4.43
N LEU A 79 26.69 -15.80 3.39
CA LEU A 79 25.49 -15.28 2.74
C LEU A 79 24.32 -15.17 3.73
N PHE A 80 24.10 -16.20 4.55
CA PHE A 80 23.06 -16.20 5.58
C PHE A 80 23.25 -15.06 6.60
N THR A 81 24.48 -14.89 7.11
CA THR A 81 24.78 -13.80 8.05
C THR A 81 24.64 -12.40 7.44
N ALA A 82 25.01 -12.24 6.17
CA ALA A 82 24.89 -10.97 5.45
C ALA A 82 23.43 -10.56 5.20
N LEU A 83 22.53 -11.55 5.07
CA LEU A 83 21.09 -11.32 4.85
C LEU A 83 20.29 -11.12 6.13
N LEU A 84 20.77 -11.58 7.29
CA LEU A 84 20.07 -11.46 8.57
C LEU A 84 19.70 -10.01 8.91
N GLY A 85 20.65 -9.07 8.80
CA GLY A 85 20.41 -7.66 9.07
C GLY A 85 19.33 -7.05 8.17
N PRO A 86 19.47 -7.12 6.83
CA PRO A 86 18.44 -6.70 5.89
C PRO A 86 17.06 -7.32 6.14
N ILE A 87 16.99 -8.62 6.43
CA ILE A 87 15.73 -9.31 6.71
C ILE A 87 15.04 -8.72 7.95
N LEU A 88 15.80 -8.46 9.02
CA LEU A 88 15.24 -7.84 10.23
C LEU A 88 14.73 -6.42 9.97
N ILE A 89 15.45 -5.62 9.18
CA ILE A 89 15.01 -4.27 8.79
C ILE A 89 13.72 -4.35 7.96
N ALA A 90 13.67 -5.27 6.98
CA ALA A 90 12.47 -5.49 6.17
C ALA A 90 11.27 -5.93 7.01
N LEU A 91 11.49 -6.80 8.00
CA LEU A 91 10.45 -7.25 8.93
C LEU A 91 9.90 -6.08 9.76
N LEU A 92 10.77 -5.28 10.37
CA LEU A 92 10.37 -4.13 11.18
C LEU A 92 9.65 -3.08 10.35
N PHE A 93 10.15 -2.77 9.15
CA PHE A 93 9.50 -1.86 8.23
C PHE A 93 8.13 -2.40 7.80
N GLY A 94 8.06 -3.68 7.43
CA GLY A 94 6.81 -4.38 7.09
C GLY A 94 5.77 -4.28 8.20
N LEU A 95 6.16 -4.49 9.46
CA LEU A 95 5.27 -4.36 10.62
C LEU A 95 4.79 -2.92 10.81
N ALA A 96 5.67 -1.93 10.64
CA ALA A 96 5.31 -0.51 10.77
C ALA A 96 4.27 -0.08 9.73
N ILE A 97 4.34 -0.60 8.50
CA ILE A 97 3.39 -0.26 7.43
C ILE A 97 2.20 -1.22 7.34
N LEU A 98 2.19 -2.33 8.09
CA LEU A 98 1.16 -3.36 8.00
C LEU A 98 -0.21 -2.79 8.32
N LEU A 99 -0.39 -2.23 9.53
CA LEU A 99 -1.69 -1.69 9.95
C LEU A 99 -2.15 -0.51 9.09
N PRO A 100 -1.30 0.51 8.84
CA PRO A 100 -1.70 1.62 7.97
C PRO A 100 -1.98 1.19 6.52
N GLY A 101 -1.23 0.23 5.99
CA GLY A 101 -1.39 -0.31 4.63
C GLY A 101 -2.70 -1.07 4.46
N LEU A 102 -3.05 -1.89 5.46
CA LEU A 102 -4.36 -2.54 5.53
C LEU A 102 -5.48 -1.50 5.61
N ALA A 103 -5.32 -0.44 6.41
CA ALA A 103 -6.33 0.60 6.58
C ALA A 103 -6.64 1.32 5.27
N ILE A 104 -5.62 1.75 4.50
CA ILE A 104 -5.86 2.46 3.24
C ILE A 104 -6.44 1.55 2.15
N ALA A 105 -6.00 0.28 2.09
CA ALA A 105 -6.51 -0.69 1.11
C ALA A 105 -7.98 -1.06 1.38
N VAL A 106 -8.34 -1.28 2.65
CA VAL A 106 -9.74 -1.53 3.06
C VAL A 106 -10.65 -0.36 2.68
N ARG A 107 -10.21 0.88 2.91
CA ARG A 107 -10.96 2.06 2.46
C ARG A 107 -11.10 2.08 0.95
N ARG A 108 -10.02 1.79 0.22
CA ARG A 108 -10.03 1.81 -1.25
C ARG A 108 -11.03 0.82 -1.84
N PHE A 109 -11.05 -0.41 -1.33
CA PHE A 109 -11.99 -1.45 -1.76
C PHE A 109 -13.44 -1.03 -1.45
N ARG A 110 -13.70 -0.50 -0.25
CA ARG A 110 -15.02 0.03 0.12
C ARG A 110 -15.44 1.19 -0.78
N ASP A 111 -14.52 2.10 -1.08
CA ASP A 111 -14.77 3.27 -1.92
C ASP A 111 -15.00 2.88 -3.39
N ALA A 112 -14.42 1.76 -3.86
CA ALA A 112 -14.73 1.15 -5.15
C ALA A 112 -16.10 0.42 -5.17
N GLY A 113 -16.74 0.27 -4.00
CA GLY A 113 -18.01 -0.44 -3.83
C GLY A 113 -17.87 -1.95 -3.72
N VAL A 114 -16.69 -2.44 -3.34
CA VAL A 114 -16.40 -3.86 -3.08
C VAL A 114 -16.34 -4.08 -1.56
N HIS A 115 -16.85 -5.21 -1.07
CA HIS A 115 -16.76 -5.54 0.35
C HIS A 115 -15.28 -5.70 0.77
N TRP A 116 -14.88 -5.09 1.89
CA TRP A 116 -13.48 -5.08 2.37
C TRP A 116 -12.90 -6.48 2.58
N GLY A 117 -13.73 -7.47 2.91
CA GLY A 117 -13.30 -8.86 3.09
C GLY A 117 -12.71 -9.49 1.82
N VAL A 118 -13.08 -8.99 0.63
CA VAL A 118 -12.50 -9.45 -0.65
C VAL A 118 -11.01 -9.14 -0.68
N PHE A 119 -10.59 -7.97 -0.20
CA PHE A 119 -9.17 -7.62 -0.11
C PHE A 119 -8.42 -8.62 0.77
N VAL A 120 -8.93 -8.92 1.97
CA VAL A 120 -8.29 -9.87 2.89
C VAL A 120 -8.18 -11.26 2.26
N VAL A 121 -9.23 -11.75 1.62
CA VAL A 121 -9.22 -13.05 0.93
C VAL A 121 -8.18 -13.07 -0.19
N LEU A 122 -8.08 -12.02 -0.99
CA LEU A 122 -7.07 -11.92 -2.06
C LEU A 122 -5.65 -11.90 -1.51
N GLN A 123 -5.38 -11.16 -0.43
CA GLN A 123 -4.05 -11.11 0.20
C GLN A 123 -3.66 -12.45 0.84
N VAL A 124 -4.60 -13.09 1.54
CA VAL A 124 -4.37 -14.43 2.11
C VAL A 124 -4.15 -15.46 1.02
N ALA A 125 -4.94 -15.43 -0.07
CA ALA A 125 -4.75 -16.33 -1.20
C ALA A 125 -3.37 -16.11 -1.86
N ALA A 126 -2.96 -14.86 -2.09
CA ALA A 126 -1.65 -14.54 -2.65
C ALA A 126 -0.49 -15.06 -1.78
N ALA A 127 -0.63 -15.02 -0.45
CA ALA A 127 0.37 -15.54 0.49
C ALA A 127 0.38 -17.07 0.55
N LEU A 128 -0.78 -17.73 0.42
CA LEU A 128 -0.89 -19.20 0.54
C LEU A 128 -0.52 -19.93 -0.75
N VAL A 129 -0.73 -19.34 -1.92
CA VAL A 129 -0.47 -19.98 -3.23
C VAL A 129 0.97 -20.54 -3.34
N PRO A 130 2.04 -19.80 -2.99
CA PRO A 130 3.41 -20.34 -3.04
C PRO A 130 3.67 -21.46 -2.02
N VAL A 131 2.96 -21.45 -0.89
CA VAL A 131 3.10 -22.46 0.17
C VAL A 131 2.44 -23.77 -0.26
N VAL A 132 1.24 -23.68 -0.82
CA VAL A 132 0.44 -24.85 -1.25
C VAL A 132 1.03 -25.48 -2.50
N LEU A 133 1.46 -24.67 -3.47
CA LEU A 133 2.03 -25.13 -4.75
C LEU A 133 3.56 -25.25 -4.68
N ASN A 134 4.09 -25.63 -3.51
CA ASN A 134 5.52 -25.76 -3.30
C ASN A 134 6.14 -26.69 -4.37
N GLY A 135 7.20 -26.20 -5.04
CA GLY A 135 7.85 -26.91 -6.17
C GLY A 135 7.34 -26.52 -7.56
N HIS A 136 6.15 -25.92 -7.69
CA HIS A 136 5.64 -25.41 -8.97
C HIS A 136 5.82 -23.89 -9.08
N THR A 137 7.06 -23.42 -9.15
CA THR A 137 7.41 -21.99 -9.10
C THR A 137 6.70 -21.17 -10.19
N THR A 138 6.69 -21.65 -11.44
CA THR A 138 6.02 -20.94 -12.55
C THR A 138 4.50 -20.87 -12.37
N LEU A 139 3.85 -21.95 -11.95
CA LEU A 139 2.39 -21.94 -11.77
C LEU A 139 2.00 -21.03 -10.61
N SER A 140 2.73 -21.11 -9.50
CA SER A 140 2.49 -20.27 -8.33
C SER A 140 2.64 -18.78 -8.66
N SER A 141 3.65 -18.40 -9.46
CA SER A 141 3.87 -17.01 -9.84
C SER A 141 2.79 -16.49 -10.80
N LEU A 142 2.31 -17.30 -11.74
CA LEU A 142 1.21 -16.93 -12.64
C LEU A 142 -0.10 -16.70 -11.88
N ILE A 143 -0.43 -17.55 -10.91
CA ILE A 143 -1.64 -17.40 -10.09
C ILE A 143 -1.53 -16.16 -9.19
N THR A 144 -0.38 -15.96 -8.52
CA THR A 144 -0.16 -14.76 -7.71
C THR A 144 -0.21 -13.49 -8.54
N LEU A 145 0.32 -13.51 -9.77
CA LEU A 145 0.19 -12.40 -10.71
C LEU A 145 -1.27 -12.12 -11.06
N ALA A 146 -2.05 -13.16 -11.37
CA ALA A 146 -3.47 -13.01 -11.67
C ALA A 146 -4.25 -12.38 -10.49
N ILE A 147 -3.99 -12.82 -9.25
CA ILE A 147 -4.57 -12.22 -8.03
C ILE A 147 -4.15 -10.75 -7.89
N GLY A 148 -2.88 -10.44 -8.15
CA GLY A 148 -2.35 -9.08 -8.13
C GLY A 148 -3.03 -8.18 -9.17
N LEU A 149 -3.26 -8.68 -10.38
CA LEU A 149 -3.97 -7.96 -11.43
C LEU A 149 -5.43 -7.69 -11.05
N VAL A 150 -6.14 -8.67 -10.48
CA VAL A 150 -7.51 -8.47 -9.98
C VAL A 150 -7.54 -7.39 -8.90
N THR A 151 -6.60 -7.44 -7.96
CA THR A 151 -6.46 -6.44 -6.90
C THR A 151 -6.23 -5.05 -7.49
N LEU A 152 -5.30 -4.94 -8.43
CA LEU A 152 -4.97 -3.70 -9.13
C LEU A 152 -6.18 -3.11 -9.88
N VAL A 153 -6.92 -3.95 -10.61
CA VAL A 153 -8.12 -3.52 -11.34
C VAL A 153 -9.15 -2.92 -10.40
N ILE A 154 -9.40 -3.56 -9.25
CA ILE A 154 -10.33 -3.06 -8.23
C ILE A 154 -9.84 -1.72 -7.66
N GLU A 155 -8.53 -1.58 -7.42
CA GLU A 155 -7.93 -0.35 -6.89
C GLU A 155 -7.97 0.83 -7.88
N ILE A 156 -8.07 0.56 -9.19
CA ILE A 156 -8.23 1.60 -10.22
C ILE A 156 -9.69 2.09 -10.31
N LEU A 157 -10.68 1.26 -9.95
CA LEU A 157 -12.11 1.56 -10.12
C LEU A 157 -12.54 2.90 -9.52
N PRO A 158 -13.46 3.65 -10.14
CA PRO A 158 -13.85 4.93 -9.63
C PRO A 158 -14.50 4.87 -8.24
N THR A 159 -14.17 5.87 -7.41
CA THR A 159 -14.81 6.09 -6.10
C THR A 159 -16.29 6.35 -6.30
N LYS A 160 -17.14 5.55 -5.67
CA LYS A 160 -18.59 5.78 -5.67
C LYS A 160 -18.93 6.88 -4.67
N ASN A 161 -19.78 7.83 -5.07
CA ASN A 161 -20.30 8.93 -4.23
C ASN A 161 -19.19 9.81 -3.62
N PRO A 162 -18.46 10.62 -4.43
CA PRO A 162 -17.46 11.54 -3.91
C PRO A 162 -18.10 12.59 -2.97
N PRO A 163 -17.36 13.08 -1.96
CA PRO A 163 -17.82 14.18 -1.10
C PRO A 163 -18.00 15.45 -1.95
N VAL A 164 -19.01 16.25 -1.59
CA VAL A 164 -19.36 17.51 -2.26
C VAL A 164 -18.94 18.65 -1.34
N ASP A 165 -18.26 19.65 -1.89
CA ASP A 165 -17.95 20.88 -1.14
C ASP A 165 -19.07 21.90 -1.37
N ASP A 166 -19.89 22.11 -0.35
CA ASP A 166 -21.02 23.04 -0.41
C ASP A 166 -20.55 24.48 -0.63
N THR A 167 -19.28 24.81 -0.34
CA THR A 167 -18.73 26.16 -0.55
C THR A 167 -18.56 26.51 -2.02
N ASP A 168 -18.40 25.53 -2.90
CA ASP A 168 -18.23 25.76 -4.34
C ASP A 168 -19.59 26.10 -5.00
N SER A 169 -20.71 25.69 -4.39
CA SER A 169 -22.06 25.96 -4.91
C SER A 169 -22.48 27.44 -4.82
N TRP A 170 -21.81 28.23 -3.97
CA TRP A 170 -22.04 29.68 -3.82
C TRP A 170 -21.10 30.54 -4.68
N ALA A 171 -20.08 29.95 -5.30
CA ALA A 171 -19.12 30.65 -6.16
C ALA A 171 -19.61 30.76 -7.63
N GLU A 172 -20.67 30.02 -7.99
CA GLU A 172 -21.31 30.04 -9.31
C GLU A 172 -22.58 30.91 -9.36
N GLN A 173 -22.89 31.68 -8.30
CA GLN A 173 -23.98 32.67 -8.25
C GLN A 173 -23.43 34.10 -8.29
#